data_AF-A0A6M1T2X3-F1
#
_entry.id   AF-A0A6M1T2X3-F1
#
_cell.length_a   1.000
_cell.length_b   1.000
_cell.length_c   1.000
_cell.angle_alpha   90.00
_cell.angle_beta   90.00
_cell.angle_gamma   90.00
#
_symmetry.space_group_name_H-M   'P 1'
#
loop_
_entity.id
_entity.type
_entity.pdbx_description
1 polymer ?
#
loop_
_entity_poly.entity_id
_entity_poly.type
_entity_poly.pdbx_seq_one_letter_code
_entity_poly.pdbx_strand_id
1 'polypeptide(L)' 'MGIKDKTRKELEERVRELENIIAHKGVGSSYLQKAERIQRDINIALLLGATTAVVGLTAWAVYKSRGE' A
#
# COMPACT_ATOMS: atom_id res chain seq x y z
N MET A 1 -22.27 -28.52 -3.25
CA MET A 1 -21.55 -28.01 -4.44
C MET A 1 -21.26 -29.18 -5.35
N GLY A 2 -21.60 -29.08 -6.63
CA GLY A 2 -21.40 -30.18 -7.58
C GLY A 2 -19.92 -30.34 -7.96
N ILE A 3 -19.57 -31.46 -8.59
CA ILE A 3 -18.22 -31.72 -9.10
C ILE A 3 -17.76 -30.59 -10.03
N LYS A 4 -18.66 -30.09 -10.88
CA LYS A 4 -18.42 -28.95 -11.77
C LYS A 4 -17.96 -27.68 -11.04
N ASP A 5 -18.60 -27.34 -9.91
CA ASP A 5 -18.24 -26.14 -9.13
C ASP A 5 -16.87 -26.30 -8.48
N LYS A 6 -16.57 -27.51 -8.00
CA LYS A 6 -15.28 -27.83 -7.40
C LYS A 6 -14.16 -27.74 -8.45
N THR A 7 -14.35 -28.33 -9.62
CA THR A 7 -13.38 -28.27 -10.73
C THR A 7 -13.17 -26.84 -11.22
N ARG A 8 -14.25 -26.05 -11.35
CA ARG A 8 -14.15 -24.64 -11.73
C ARG A 8 -13.34 -23.84 -10.71
N LYS A 9 -13.64 -24.00 -9.42
CA LYS A 9 -12.97 -23.27 -8.35
C LYS A 9 -11.48 -23.60 -8.30
N GLU A 10 -11.12 -24.87 -8.44
CA GLU A 10 -9.72 -25.31 -8.50
C GLU A 10 -9.00 -24.69 -9.71
N LEU A 11 -9.65 -24.62 -10.87
CA LEU A 11 -9.08 -23.97 -12.05
C LEU A 11 -8.83 -22.48 -11.83
N GLU A 12 -9.81 -21.75 -11.27
CA GLU A 12 -9.69 -20.33 -10.94
C GLU A 12 -8.55 -20.09 -9.94
N GLU A 13 -8.39 -20.97 -8.96
CA GLU A 13 -7.34 -20.88 -7.95
C GLU A 13 -5.94 -21.07 -8.56
N ARG A 14 -5.80 -22.03 -9.49
CA ARG A 14 -4.55 -22.22 -10.25
C ARG A 14 -4.22 -21.07 -11.17
N VAL A 15 -5.22 -20.49 -11.84
CA VAL A 15 -5.02 -19.32 -12.70
C VAL A 15 -4.53 -18.14 -11.86
N ARG A 16 -5.15 -17.86 -10.72
CA ARG A 16 -4.69 -16.80 -9.79
C ARG A 16 -3.27 -17.04 -9.28
N GLU A 17 -2.92 -18.28 -9.01
CA GLU A 17 -1.56 -18.65 -8.59
C GLU A 17 -0.53 -18.27 -9.66
N LEU A 18 -0.82 -18.57 -10.93
CA LEU A 18 0.02 -18.18 -12.07
C LEU A 18 0.08 -16.66 -12.26
N GLU A 19 -1.05 -15.96 -12.18
CA GLU A 19 -1.11 -14.49 -12.26
C GLU A 19 -0.24 -13.84 -11.17
N ASN A 20 -0.30 -14.35 -9.94
CA ASN A 20 0.54 -13.88 -8.85
C ASN A 20 2.02 -14.13 -9.10
N ILE A 21 2.38 -15.30 -9.65
CA ILE A 21 3.77 -15.60 -10.02
C ILE A 21 4.25 -14.62 -11.09
N ILE A 22 3.44 -14.32 -12.11
CA ILE A 22 3.78 -13.36 -13.16
C ILE A 22 3.92 -11.95 -12.59
N ALA A 23 3.02 -11.53 -11.71
CA ALA A 23 3.08 -10.21 -11.07
C ALA A 23 4.36 -10.02 -10.24
N HIS A 24 4.82 -11.07 -9.55
CA HIS A 24 5.97 -10.98 -8.64
C HIS A 24 7.31 -11.38 -9.26
N LYS A 25 7.31 -12.27 -10.26
CA LYS A 25 8.52 -12.85 -10.85
C LYS A 25 8.57 -12.78 -12.38
N GLY A 26 7.49 -12.35 -13.04
CA GLY A 26 7.43 -12.21 -14.49
C GLY A 26 8.25 -11.02 -15.00
N VAL A 27 8.37 -10.92 -16.32
CA VAL A 27 9.04 -9.80 -16.98
C VAL A 27 8.29 -8.51 -16.65
N GLY A 28 8.97 -7.52 -16.09
CA GLY A 28 8.35 -6.27 -15.65
C GLY A 28 7.98 -6.22 -14.15
N SER A 29 7.99 -7.35 -13.45
CA SER A 29 7.65 -7.43 -12.01
C SER A 29 8.54 -6.54 -11.13
N SER A 30 9.82 -6.36 -11.50
CA SER A 30 10.75 -5.49 -10.80
C SER A 30 10.37 -4.00 -10.91
N TYR A 31 9.79 -3.57 -12.04
CA TYR A 31 9.31 -2.21 -12.23
C TYR A 31 8.04 -1.95 -11.43
N LEU A 32 7.11 -2.91 -11.43
CA LEU A 32 5.89 -2.85 -10.61
C LEU A 32 6.24 -2.77 -9.12
N GLN A 33 7.09 -3.68 -8.63
CA GLN A 33 7.56 -3.66 -7.24
C GLN A 33 8.27 -2.36 -6.87
N LYS A 34 9.06 -1.79 -7.81
CA LYS A 34 9.74 -0.51 -7.58
C LYS A 34 8.72 0.63 -7.47
N ALA A 35 7.73 0.68 -8.36
CA ALA A 35 6.68 1.67 -8.32
C ALA A 35 5.84 1.57 -7.04
N GLU A 36 5.49 0.35 -6.60
CA GLU A 36 4.78 0.12 -5.34
C GLU A 36 5.57 0.58 -4.12
N ARG A 37 6.88 0.28 -4.07
CA ARG A 37 7.76 0.78 -3.00
C ARG A 37 7.79 2.30 -2.97
N ILE A 38 7.99 2.94 -4.12
CA ILE A 38 8.01 4.41 -4.22
C ILE A 38 6.67 5.00 -3.75
N GLN A 39 5.55 4.47 -4.21
CA GLN A 39 4.22 4.94 -3.78
C GLN A 39 4.03 4.79 -2.28
N ARG A 40 4.42 3.65 -1.70
CA ARG A 40 4.35 3.43 -0.27
C ARG A 40 5.22 4.42 0.50
N ASP A 41 6.45 4.63 0.07
CA ASP A 41 7.39 5.52 0.75
C ASP A 41 6.89 6.98 0.71
N ILE A 42 6.31 7.41 -0.42
CA ILE A 42 5.64 8.71 -0.54
C ILE A 42 4.46 8.81 0.41
N ASN A 43 3.60 7.79 0.48
CA ASN A 43 2.45 7.80 1.39
C ASN A 43 2.88 7.89 2.86
N ILE A 44 3.94 7.17 3.25
CA ILE A 44 4.50 7.23 4.60
C ILE A 44 5.08 8.62 4.86
N ALA A 45 5.87 9.15 3.93
CA ALA A 45 6.47 10.49 4.06
C ALA A 45 5.40 11.58 4.18
N LEU A 46 4.33 11.50 3.37
CA LEU A 46 3.22 12.44 3.41
C LEU A 46 2.47 12.36 4.75
N LEU A 47 2.17 11.15 5.22
CA LEU A 47 1.47 10.93 6.48
C LEU A 47 2.29 11.47 7.66
N LEU A 48 3.57 11.12 7.72
CA LEU A 48 4.47 11.58 8.78
C LEU A 48 4.65 13.10 8.73
N GLY A 49 4.94 13.66 7.55
CA GLY A 49 5.13 15.09 7.36
C GLY A 49 3.89 15.90 7.75
N ALA A 50 2.71 15.47 7.31
CA ALA A 50 1.44 16.11 7.66
C ALA A 50 1.18 16.04 9.18
N THR A 51 1.41 14.87 9.79
CA THR A 51 1.21 14.68 11.24
C THR A 51 2.15 15.58 12.04
N THR A 52 3.44 15.59 11.70
CA THR A 52 4.44 16.45 12.34
C THR A 52 4.10 17.93 12.17
N ALA A 53 3.66 18.35 10.99
CA ALA A 53 3.23 19.73 10.76
C ALA A 53 2.04 20.13 11.63
N VAL A 54 1.01 19.28 11.73
CA VAL A 54 -0.16 19.53 12.59
C VAL A 54 0.24 19.61 14.06
N VAL A 55 1.09 18.70 14.53
CA VAL A 55 1.58 18.72 15.93
C VAL A 55 2.41 19.98 16.20
N GLY A 56 3.30 20.35 15.29
CA GLY A 56 4.12 21.57 15.42
C GLY A 56 3.27 22.84 15.45
N LEU A 57 2.29 22.95 14.54
CA LEU A 57 1.38 24.10 14.48
C LEU A 57 0.49 24.20 15.72
N THR A 58 -0.03 23.07 16.21
CA THR A 58 -0.85 23.06 17.43
C THR A 58 -0.03 23.43 18.66
N ALA A 59 1.18 22.87 18.82
CA ALA A 59 2.09 23.24 19.90
C ALA A 59 2.47 24.73 19.86
N TRP A 60 2.80 25.25 18.67
CA TRP A 60 3.11 26.67 18.48
C TRP A 60 1.93 27.58 18.81
N ALA A 61 0.72 27.23 18.35
CA ALA A 61 -0.48 27.99 18.62
C ALA A 61 -0.81 28.03 20.12
N VAL A 62 -0.67 26.89 20.82
CA VAL A 62 -0.86 26.82 22.26
C VAL A 62 0.18 27.65 23.00
N TYR A 63 1.47 27.55 22.64
CA TYR A 63 2.54 28.37 23.25
C TYR A 63 2.24 29.86 23.11
N LYS A 64 1.97 30.32 21.88
CA LYS A 64 1.65 31.72 21.58
C LYS A 64 0.38 32.22 22.29
N SER A 65 -0.64 31.36 22.43
CA SER A 65 -1.89 31.73 23.12
C SER A 65 -1.72 31.94 24.63
N ARG A 66 -0.66 31.38 25.23
CA ARG A 66 -0.38 31.49 26.66
C ARG A 66 0.40 32.76 27.05
N GLY A 67 0.74 33.61 26.10
CA GLY A 67 1.23 34.97 26.38
C GLY A 67 2.72 35.09 26.74
N GLU A 68 3.55 34.15 26.30
CA GLU A 68 4.99 34.38 26.06
C GLU A 68 5.25 34.59 24.56
#